data_AF-A0A2V2U4M0-F1
#
_entry.id   AF-A0A2V2U4M0-F1
#
_cell.length_a   1.000
_cell.length_b   1.000
_cell.length_c   1.000
_cell.angle_alpha   90.00
_cell.angle_beta   90.00
_cell.angle_gamma   90.00
#
_symmetry.space_group_name_H-M   'P 1'
#
loop_
_entity.id
_entity.type
_entity.pdbx_description
1 polymer ?
#
loop_
_entity_poly.entity_id
_entity_poly.type
_entity_poly.pdbx_seq_one_letter_code
_entity_poly.pdbx_strand_id
1 'polypeptide(L)'
;MPHPSIYYQRMTTIVGIKTKEGVVLGSDRRASKGCFIGSKITQKITKIDDTLAVAIAGQLSDAEYMIKVAKAERRLMELRRGFPLTVKESTRLIANLAYSGLKNYQPYFVELLVAGVDQNGGHVLAADMSGAITDEDFASSGSGSPIAYGVLESVYTKDITNEQAKQIATKAVAAAMERDPGSGNGIDVLVIPNLLMVKEWKKKGVSH
;
A
#
# COMPACT_ATOMS: atom_id res chain seq x y z
N MET A 1 30.17 -20.91 -0.02
CA MET A 1 29.34 -19.99 -0.83
C MET A 1 28.38 -19.31 0.12
N PRO A 2 28.22 -17.98 0.11
CA PRO A 2 27.19 -17.34 0.93
C PRO A 2 25.80 -17.74 0.41
N HIS A 3 24.86 -17.87 1.34
CA HIS A 3 23.47 -18.29 1.09
C HIS A 3 22.78 -17.27 0.14
N PRO A 4 21.94 -17.68 -0.83
CA PRO A 4 21.32 -16.76 -1.80
C PRO A 4 20.43 -15.66 -1.20
N SER A 5 20.10 -15.77 0.09
CA SER A 5 19.23 -14.82 0.82
C SER A 5 19.80 -13.40 0.91
N ILE A 6 21.13 -13.22 0.89
CA ILE A 6 21.75 -11.89 1.04
C ILE A 6 21.68 -11.02 -0.23
N TYR A 7 21.37 -11.61 -1.40
CA TYR A 7 21.33 -10.89 -2.67
C TYR A 7 19.94 -10.38 -3.06
N TYR A 8 18.90 -10.74 -2.29
CA TYR A 8 17.51 -10.47 -2.65
C TYR A 8 16.77 -9.55 -1.67
N GLN A 9 17.50 -8.72 -0.92
CA GLN A 9 16.86 -7.62 -0.20
C GLN A 9 16.51 -6.52 -1.19
N ARG A 10 15.29 -6.56 -1.71
CA ARG A 10 14.68 -5.44 -2.40
C ARG A 10 14.22 -4.44 -1.37
N MET A 11 15.02 -3.40 -1.24
CA MET A 11 14.85 -2.36 -0.26
C MET A 11 13.92 -1.26 -0.80
N THR A 12 13.07 -0.74 0.08
CA THR A 12 11.95 0.13 -0.27
C THR A 12 11.32 0.68 1.01
N THR A 13 10.57 1.77 0.89
CA THR A 13 9.65 2.22 1.92
C THR A 13 8.28 2.47 1.31
N ILE A 14 7.27 1.83 1.88
CA ILE A 14 5.86 2.14 1.62
C ILE A 14 5.14 2.45 2.93
N VAL A 15 4.14 3.33 2.84
CA VAL A 15 3.33 3.78 3.97
C VAL A 15 1.87 3.85 3.52
N GLY A 16 0.96 3.43 4.39
CA GLY A 16 -0.49 3.59 4.24
C GLY A 16 -1.09 4.19 5.49
N ILE A 17 -2.01 5.14 5.34
CA ILE A 17 -2.62 5.87 6.45
C ILE A 17 -4.13 5.99 6.20
N LYS A 18 -4.93 5.51 7.16
CA LYS A 18 -6.37 5.74 7.21
C LYS A 18 -6.67 7.09 7.80
N THR A 19 -7.59 7.82 7.19
CA THR A 19 -8.01 9.16 7.63
C THR A 19 -9.52 9.19 7.83
N LYS A 20 -10.03 10.25 8.45
CA LYS A 20 -11.49 10.46 8.52
C LYS A 20 -12.13 10.77 7.15
N GLU A 21 -11.31 11.12 6.15
CA GLU A 21 -11.72 11.58 4.82
C GLU A 21 -11.36 10.58 3.70
N GLY A 22 -10.83 9.40 4.02
CA GLY A 22 -10.35 8.44 3.03
C GLY A 22 -9.08 7.72 3.48
N VAL A 23 -8.14 7.54 2.55
CA VAL A 23 -6.85 6.90 2.79
C VAL A 23 -5.74 7.57 1.98
N VAL A 24 -4.50 7.45 2.47
CA VAL A 24 -3.29 7.96 1.83
C VAL A 24 -2.25 6.85 1.74
N LEU A 25 -1.63 6.70 0.57
CA LEU A 25 -0.45 5.86 0.34
C LEU A 25 0.76 6.73 0.04
N GLY A 26 1.93 6.35 0.53
CA GLY A 26 3.22 6.98 0.23
C GLY A 26 4.29 5.95 -0.10
N SER A 27 5.20 6.27 -1.00
CA SER A 27 6.36 5.42 -1.32
C SER A 27 7.57 6.22 -1.80
N ASP A 28 8.77 5.66 -1.64
CA ASP A 28 9.96 6.17 -2.33
C ASP A 28 10.02 5.70 -3.81
N ARG A 29 10.94 6.25 -4.62
CA ARG A 29 11.06 5.97 -6.06
C ARG A 29 12.23 5.07 -6.46
N ARG A 30 13.09 4.67 -5.52
CA ARG A 30 14.30 3.90 -5.81
C ARG A 30 13.97 2.43 -5.97
N ALA A 31 14.42 1.80 -7.05
CA ALA A 31 14.46 0.34 -7.14
C ALA A 31 15.91 -0.14 -6.98
N SER A 32 16.19 -0.73 -5.83
CA SER A 32 17.52 -1.26 -5.48
C SER A 32 17.64 -2.74 -5.88
N LYS A 33 18.79 -3.12 -6.45
CA LYS A 33 19.19 -4.50 -6.76
C LYS A 33 20.45 -4.82 -5.98
N GLY A 34 20.29 -5.22 -4.72
CA GLY A 34 21.38 -5.24 -3.76
C GLY A 34 21.95 -3.83 -3.58
N CYS A 35 23.26 -3.67 -3.69
CA CYS A 35 23.95 -2.38 -3.54
C CYS A 35 23.88 -1.47 -4.78
N PHE A 36 23.17 -1.87 -5.85
CA PHE A 36 23.06 -1.12 -7.10
C PHE A 36 21.68 -0.49 -7.26
N ILE A 37 21.64 0.78 -7.65
CA ILE A 37 20.38 1.47 -7.97
C ILE A 37 19.99 1.14 -9.42
N GLY A 38 19.04 0.22 -9.59
CA GLY A 38 18.53 -0.19 -10.90
C GLY A 38 17.59 0.83 -11.54
N SER A 39 16.86 1.60 -10.73
CA SER A 39 16.00 2.71 -11.19
C SER A 39 15.86 3.77 -10.10
N LYS A 40 15.73 5.03 -10.53
CA LYS A 40 15.51 6.20 -9.66
C LYS A 40 14.10 6.78 -9.76
N ILE A 41 13.24 6.19 -10.60
CA ILE A 41 11.93 6.74 -10.96
C ILE A 41 10.81 5.68 -10.91
N THR A 42 11.03 4.59 -10.17
CA THR A 42 10.07 3.48 -10.10
C THR A 42 8.83 3.90 -9.34
N GLN A 43 7.66 3.75 -9.97
CA GLN A 43 6.38 3.90 -9.31
C GLN A 43 6.05 2.62 -8.54
N LYS A 44 5.75 2.77 -7.25
CA LYS A 44 5.44 1.65 -6.35
C LYS A 44 4.01 1.67 -5.85
N ILE A 45 3.21 2.64 -6.30
CA ILE A 45 1.79 2.75 -5.98
C ILE A 45 1.02 2.52 -7.28
N THR A 46 0.22 1.46 -7.31
CA THR A 46 -0.56 1.07 -8.49
C THR A 46 -2.04 1.15 -8.15
N LYS A 47 -2.80 1.94 -8.92
CA LYS A 47 -4.27 1.98 -8.81
C LYS A 47 -4.88 0.72 -9.41
N ILE A 48 -5.74 0.06 -8.65
CA ILE A 48 -6.63 -0.98 -9.18
C ILE A 48 -7.78 -0.29 -9.91
N ASP A 49 -8.42 0.68 -9.25
CA ASP A 49 -9.44 1.58 -9.79
C ASP A 49 -9.45 2.92 -9.01
N ASP A 50 -10.51 3.72 -9.14
CA ASP A 50 -10.62 5.02 -8.47
C ASP A 50 -10.84 4.93 -6.95
N THR A 51 -11.22 3.76 -6.45
CA THR A 51 -11.54 3.50 -5.04
C THR A 51 -10.47 2.68 -4.32
N LEU A 52 -9.52 2.09 -5.05
CA LEU A 52 -8.57 1.12 -4.52
C LEU A 52 -7.19 1.23 -5.19
N ALA A 53 -6.13 1.24 -4.38
CA ALA A 53 -4.76 1.18 -4.83
C ALA A 53 -3.92 0.26 -3.95
N VAL A 54 -2.75 -0.11 -4.46
CA VAL A 54 -1.79 -0.98 -3.76
C VAL A 54 -0.43 -0.32 -3.79
N ALA A 55 0.18 -0.11 -2.62
CA ALA A 55 1.60 0.20 -2.51
C ALA A 55 2.41 -1.09 -2.41
N ILE A 56 3.55 -1.14 -3.10
CA ILE A 56 4.30 -2.36 -3.38
C ILE A 56 5.67 -2.29 -2.72
N ALA A 57 5.96 -3.28 -1.89
CA ALA A 57 7.30 -3.61 -1.40
C ALA A 57 7.70 -5.01 -1.85
N GLY A 58 9.03 -5.24 -1.95
CA GLY A 58 9.60 -6.48 -2.45
C GLY A 58 9.71 -6.55 -3.97
N GLN A 59 9.32 -7.68 -4.54
CA GLN A 59 9.44 -7.99 -5.96
C GLN A 59 8.35 -7.31 -6.79
N LEU A 60 8.70 -6.19 -7.42
CA LEU A 60 7.76 -5.42 -8.26
C LEU A 60 7.06 -6.28 -9.33
N SER A 61 7.76 -7.17 -10.02
CA SER A 61 7.18 -8.02 -11.08
C SER A 61 6.12 -8.98 -10.54
N ASP A 62 6.35 -9.54 -9.35
CA ASP A 62 5.42 -10.46 -8.70
C ASP A 62 4.16 -9.69 -8.28
N ALA A 63 4.35 -8.52 -7.67
CA ALA A 63 3.26 -7.66 -7.26
C ALA A 63 2.42 -7.17 -8.45
N GLU A 64 3.05 -6.72 -9.53
CA GLU A 64 2.35 -6.30 -10.75
C GLU A 64 1.51 -7.43 -11.36
N TYR A 65 2.06 -8.65 -11.39
CA TYR A 65 1.32 -9.84 -11.82
C TYR A 65 0.11 -10.10 -10.92
N MET A 66 0.31 -10.14 -9.60
CA MET A 66 -0.76 -10.38 -8.64
C MET A 66 -1.86 -9.32 -8.72
N ILE A 67 -1.49 -8.05 -8.81
CA ILE A 67 -2.42 -6.91 -8.95
C ILE A 67 -3.20 -7.02 -10.25
N LYS A 68 -2.55 -7.39 -11.36
CA LYS A 68 -3.21 -7.57 -12.66
C LYS A 68 -4.27 -8.68 -12.62
N VAL A 69 -3.93 -9.83 -12.03
CA VAL A 69 -4.88 -10.95 -11.87
C VAL A 69 -6.01 -10.55 -10.93
N ALA A 70 -5.72 -9.98 -9.77
CA ALA A 70 -6.73 -9.55 -8.80
C ALA A 70 -7.67 -8.48 -9.38
N LYS A 71 -7.16 -7.56 -10.21
CA LYS A 71 -7.96 -6.55 -10.91
C LYS A 71 -8.94 -7.18 -11.91
N ALA A 72 -8.51 -8.19 -12.67
CA ALA A 72 -9.37 -8.91 -13.59
C ALA A 72 -10.46 -9.69 -12.85
N GLU A 73 -10.09 -10.41 -11.78
CA GLU A 73 -11.02 -11.16 -10.95
C GLU A 73 -12.04 -10.25 -10.25
N ARG A 74 -11.58 -9.13 -9.67
CA ARG A 74 -12.46 -8.09 -9.08
C ARG A 74 -13.50 -7.66 -10.10
N ARG A 75 -13.08 -7.27 -11.30
CA ARG A 75 -13.99 -6.79 -12.35
C ARG A 75 -15.00 -7.87 -12.76
N LEU A 76 -14.57 -9.11 -12.90
CA LEU A 76 -15.43 -10.24 -13.25
C LEU A 76 -16.47 -10.51 -12.15
N MET A 77 -16.07 -10.49 -10.89
CA MET A 77 -16.97 -10.69 -9.75
C MET A 77 -18.02 -9.57 -9.66
N GLU A 78 -17.61 -8.32 -9.85
CA GLU A 78 -18.52 -7.17 -9.87
C GLU A 78 -19.57 -7.28 -10.98
N LEU A 79 -19.15 -7.67 -12.18
CA LEU A 79 -20.05 -7.87 -13.31
C LEU A 79 -21.06 -9.00 -13.06
N ARG A 80 -20.62 -10.10 -12.42
CA ARG A 80 -21.49 -11.24 -12.10
C ARG A 80 -22.52 -10.91 -11.01
N ARG A 81 -22.11 -10.19 -9.97
CA ARG A 81 -22.97 -9.91 -8.80
C ARG A 81 -23.77 -8.61 -8.90
N GLY A 82 -23.36 -7.69 -9.77
CA GLY A 82 -24.03 -6.41 -9.99
C GLY A 82 -23.71 -5.32 -8.97
N PHE A 83 -22.76 -5.52 -8.05
CA PHE A 83 -22.32 -4.50 -7.08
C PHE A 83 -20.80 -4.56 -6.82
N PRO A 84 -20.16 -3.43 -6.46
CA PRO A 84 -18.70 -3.32 -6.30
C PRO A 84 -18.12 -4.21 -5.19
N LEU A 85 -16.86 -4.64 -5.33
CA LEU A 85 -16.12 -5.33 -4.27
C LEU A 85 -15.66 -4.38 -3.15
N THR A 86 -15.76 -4.86 -1.91
CA THR A 86 -15.13 -4.20 -0.77
C THR A 86 -13.60 -4.23 -0.90
N VAL A 87 -12.92 -3.34 -0.18
CA VAL A 87 -11.44 -3.32 -0.14
C VAL A 87 -10.94 -4.66 0.42
N LYS A 88 -11.61 -5.20 1.44
CA LYS A 88 -11.25 -6.48 2.07
C LYS A 88 -11.43 -7.68 1.15
N GLU A 89 -12.51 -7.74 0.36
CA GLU A 89 -12.69 -8.79 -0.65
C GLU A 89 -11.58 -8.72 -1.72
N SER A 90 -11.23 -7.52 -2.17
CA SER A 90 -10.19 -7.32 -3.18
C SER A 90 -8.81 -7.70 -2.66
N THR A 91 -8.52 -7.36 -1.41
CA THR A 91 -7.28 -7.77 -0.73
C THR A 91 -7.19 -9.28 -0.61
N ARG A 92 -8.32 -9.96 -0.34
CA ARG A 92 -8.35 -11.43 -0.31
C ARG A 92 -8.04 -12.06 -1.67
N LEU A 93 -8.45 -11.46 -2.79
CA LEU A 93 -8.07 -11.96 -4.12
C LEU A 93 -6.54 -11.95 -4.28
N ILE A 94 -5.88 -10.88 -3.84
CA ILE A 94 -4.41 -10.75 -3.87
C ILE A 94 -3.76 -11.77 -2.92
N ALA A 95 -4.23 -11.84 -1.67
CA ALA A 95 -3.67 -12.73 -0.65
C ALA A 95 -3.81 -14.22 -1.01
N ASN A 96 -4.91 -14.61 -1.66
CA ASN A 96 -5.09 -15.97 -2.15
C ASN A 96 -4.05 -16.36 -3.21
N LEU A 97 -3.63 -15.41 -4.07
CA LEU A 97 -2.53 -15.65 -5.02
C LEU A 97 -1.21 -15.82 -4.29
N ALA A 98 -0.92 -14.98 -3.28
CA ALA A 98 0.28 -15.11 -2.45
C ALA A 98 0.35 -16.49 -1.78
N TYR A 99 -0.73 -16.87 -1.09
CA TYR A 99 -0.84 -18.16 -0.41
C TYR A 99 -0.73 -19.34 -1.37
N SER A 100 -1.37 -19.26 -2.54
CA SER A 100 -1.27 -20.31 -3.57
C SER A 100 0.16 -20.48 -4.07
N GLY A 101 0.87 -19.38 -4.35
CA GLY A 101 2.28 -19.42 -4.73
C GLY A 101 3.13 -20.07 -3.64
N LEU A 102 2.96 -19.65 -2.39
CA LEU A 102 3.69 -20.22 -1.25
C LEU A 102 3.42 -21.73 -1.08
N LYS A 103 2.17 -22.17 -1.18
CA LYS A 103 1.79 -23.59 -1.10
C LYS A 103 2.37 -24.45 -2.22
N ASN A 104 2.58 -23.87 -3.39
CA ASN A 104 3.15 -24.53 -4.55
C ASN A 104 4.68 -24.43 -4.61
N TYR A 105 5.34 -23.99 -3.54
CA TYR A 105 6.79 -23.75 -3.49
C TYR A 105 7.29 -22.74 -4.55
N GLN A 106 6.41 -21.82 -4.96
CA GLN A 106 6.68 -20.71 -5.88
C GLN A 106 6.17 -19.40 -5.25
N PRO A 107 6.78 -18.94 -4.12
CA PRO A 107 6.30 -17.78 -3.40
C PRO A 107 6.47 -16.50 -4.24
N TYR A 108 5.46 -15.63 -4.17
CA TYR A 108 5.58 -14.25 -4.63
C TYR A 108 6.25 -13.45 -3.52
N PHE A 109 7.41 -12.84 -3.81
CA PHE A 109 8.21 -12.15 -2.78
C PHE A 109 7.72 -10.72 -2.59
N VAL A 110 6.55 -10.56 -1.98
CA VAL A 110 5.87 -9.26 -1.85
C VAL A 110 5.48 -8.95 -0.41
N GLU A 111 5.46 -7.66 -0.12
CA GLU A 111 4.72 -7.07 1.00
C GLU A 111 3.92 -5.91 0.42
N LEU A 112 2.61 -5.87 0.68
CA LEU A 112 1.67 -5.00 0.00
C LEU A 112 0.86 -4.21 1.02
N LEU A 113 0.65 -2.93 0.76
CA LEU A 113 -0.36 -2.14 1.46
C LEU A 113 -1.50 -1.87 0.48
N VAL A 114 -2.62 -2.56 0.69
CA VAL A 114 -3.85 -2.39 -0.09
C VAL A 114 -4.71 -1.35 0.62
N ALA A 115 -4.88 -0.19 0.01
CA ALA A 115 -5.64 0.90 0.60
C ALA A 115 -6.75 1.37 -0.34
N GLY A 116 -7.93 1.58 0.22
CA GLY A 116 -9.07 2.05 -0.53
C GLY A 116 -10.21 2.52 0.33
N VAL A 117 -11.30 2.88 -0.33
CA VAL A 117 -12.56 3.26 0.30
C VAL A 117 -13.68 2.39 -0.24
N ASP A 118 -14.51 1.88 0.65
CA ASP A 118 -15.77 1.23 0.30
C ASP A 118 -16.92 1.76 1.17
N GLN A 119 -18.07 1.09 1.12
CA GLN A 119 -19.27 1.44 1.90
C GLN A 119 -19.06 1.46 3.43
N ASN A 120 -18.01 0.81 3.94
CA ASN A 120 -17.66 0.78 5.35
C ASN A 120 -16.61 1.85 5.72
N GLY A 121 -16.18 2.67 4.76
CA GLY A 121 -15.20 3.74 4.97
C GLY A 121 -13.84 3.44 4.36
N GLY A 122 -12.80 4.11 4.87
CA GLY A 122 -11.42 3.91 4.46
C GLY A 122 -10.79 2.68 5.13
N HIS A 123 -9.94 1.98 4.39
CA HIS A 123 -9.25 0.76 4.83
C HIS A 123 -7.80 0.80 4.40
N VAL A 124 -6.89 0.39 5.30
CA VAL A 124 -5.49 0.12 5.00
C VAL A 124 -5.21 -1.30 5.45
N LEU A 125 -5.05 -2.19 4.48
CA LEU A 125 -4.82 -3.61 4.72
C LEU A 125 -3.39 -3.97 4.33
N ALA A 126 -2.63 -4.52 5.28
CA ALA A 126 -1.31 -5.08 4.98
C ALA A 126 -1.46 -6.54 4.56
N ALA A 127 -0.79 -6.94 3.48
CA ALA A 127 -0.76 -8.32 3.02
C ALA A 127 0.66 -8.76 2.66
N ASP A 128 1.06 -9.97 3.06
CA ASP A 128 2.41 -10.48 2.85
C ASP A 128 2.44 -11.76 1.97
N MET A 129 3.65 -12.25 1.71
CA MET A 129 3.87 -13.46 0.90
C MET A 129 3.22 -14.73 1.46
N SER A 130 2.83 -14.75 2.75
CA SER A 130 2.11 -15.87 3.36
C SER A 130 0.62 -15.86 3.05
N GLY A 131 0.10 -14.75 2.49
CA GLY A 131 -1.33 -14.52 2.32
C GLY A 131 -2.01 -14.06 3.61
N ALA A 132 -1.26 -13.72 4.65
CA ALA A 132 -1.82 -13.06 5.83
C ALA A 132 -2.35 -11.67 5.44
N ILE A 133 -3.40 -11.24 6.14
CA ILE A 133 -3.97 -9.90 6.00
C ILE A 133 -4.20 -9.33 7.39
N THR A 134 -3.71 -8.12 7.64
CA THR A 134 -4.07 -7.31 8.81
C THR A 134 -4.74 -6.00 8.38
N ASP A 135 -5.59 -5.46 9.25
CA ASP A 135 -6.35 -4.23 9.03
C ASP A 135 -5.86 -3.19 10.03
N GLU A 136 -5.33 -2.09 9.51
CA GLU A 136 -4.53 -1.15 10.29
C GLU A 136 -5.04 0.29 10.13
N ASP A 137 -4.89 1.10 11.18
CA ASP A 137 -5.11 2.55 11.11
C ASP A 137 -4.00 3.23 10.29
N PHE A 138 -2.78 2.71 10.38
CA PHE A 138 -1.66 3.02 9.51
C PHE A 138 -0.69 1.83 9.46
N ALA A 139 0.04 1.70 8.37
CA ALA A 139 1.02 0.63 8.20
C ALA A 139 2.22 1.12 7.39
N SER A 140 3.37 0.50 7.62
CA SER A 140 4.56 0.64 6.78
C SER A 140 5.18 -0.73 6.52
N SER A 141 5.81 -0.87 5.35
CA SER A 141 6.45 -2.11 4.92
C SER A 141 7.69 -1.79 4.06
N GLY A 142 8.54 -2.79 3.87
CA GLY A 142 9.86 -2.64 3.26
C GLY A 142 10.97 -2.33 4.28
N SER A 143 12.20 -2.20 3.78
CA SER A 143 13.40 -2.02 4.60
C SER A 143 13.40 -0.75 5.44
N GLY A 144 12.79 0.33 4.95
CA GLY A 144 12.70 1.59 5.69
C GLY A 144 11.54 1.65 6.69
N SER A 145 10.73 0.59 6.80
CA SER A 145 9.55 0.58 7.67
C SER A 145 9.84 0.87 9.14
N PRO A 146 10.92 0.40 9.79
CA PRO A 146 11.14 0.73 11.21
C PRO A 146 11.32 2.23 11.46
N ILE A 147 11.93 2.94 10.51
CA ILE A 147 12.11 4.41 10.59
C ILE A 147 10.78 5.12 10.30
N ALA A 148 10.05 4.65 9.30
CA ALA A 148 8.74 5.20 8.96
C ALA A 148 7.74 5.03 10.11
N TYR A 149 7.72 3.88 10.79
CA TYR A 149 6.90 3.64 11.98
C TYR A 149 7.21 4.62 13.10
N GLY A 150 8.48 4.91 13.36
CA GLY A 150 8.86 5.93 14.36
C GLY A 150 8.26 7.31 14.08
N VAL A 151 8.15 7.70 12.81
CA VAL A 151 7.44 8.94 12.44
C VAL A 151 5.94 8.76 12.61
N LEU A 152 5.34 7.72 12.03
CA LEU A 152 3.91 7.47 12.03
C LEU A 152 3.34 7.46 13.46
N GLU A 153 3.93 6.68 14.36
CA GLU A 153 3.51 6.56 15.75
C GLU A 153 3.64 7.88 16.53
N SER A 154 4.58 8.74 16.16
CA SER A 154 4.81 10.01 16.86
C SER A 154 3.79 11.11 16.52
N VAL A 155 3.12 11.03 15.37
CA VAL A 155 2.25 12.13 14.88
C VAL A 155 0.84 11.69 14.44
N TYR A 156 0.60 10.40 14.23
CA TYR A 156 -0.70 9.91 13.79
C TYR A 156 -1.77 10.07 14.88
N THR A 157 -2.96 10.51 14.47
CA THR A 157 -4.18 10.44 15.29
C THR A 157 -5.37 10.04 14.40
N LYS A 158 -6.44 9.50 14.99
CA LYS A 158 -7.57 8.94 14.23
C LYS A 158 -8.35 9.97 13.38
N ASP A 159 -8.34 11.24 13.79
CA ASP A 159 -9.15 12.30 13.18
C ASP A 159 -8.38 13.21 12.20
N ILE A 160 -7.22 12.74 11.72
CA ILE A 160 -6.45 13.48 10.71
C ILE A 160 -7.20 13.59 9.38
N THR A 161 -6.99 14.71 8.71
CA THR A 161 -7.45 14.99 7.34
C THR A 161 -6.55 14.31 6.30
N ASN A 162 -7.00 14.24 5.05
CA ASN A 162 -6.17 13.72 3.95
C ASN A 162 -4.89 14.55 3.73
N GLU A 163 -4.94 15.88 3.90
CA GLU A 163 -3.75 16.74 3.76
C GLU A 163 -2.76 16.54 4.91
N GLN A 164 -3.23 16.40 6.15
CA GLN A 164 -2.35 16.04 7.27
C GLN A 164 -1.71 14.67 7.05
N ALA A 165 -2.49 13.66 6.63
CA ALA A 165 -1.96 12.34 6.34
C ALA A 165 -0.93 12.35 5.20
N LYS A 166 -1.13 13.16 4.15
CA LYS A 166 -0.15 13.36 3.08
C LYS A 166 1.17 13.94 3.60
N GLN A 167 1.11 14.92 4.50
CA GLN A 167 2.31 15.47 5.15
C GLN A 167 3.01 14.42 6.02
N ILE A 168 2.25 13.65 6.80
CA ILE A 168 2.78 12.56 7.64
C ILE A 168 3.45 11.49 6.78
N ALA A 169 2.79 11.01 5.71
CA ALA A 169 3.36 10.02 4.80
C ALA A 169 4.64 10.54 4.14
N THR A 170 4.66 11.80 3.69
CA THR A 170 5.86 12.43 3.11
C THR A 170 7.00 12.48 4.12
N LYS A 171 6.72 12.87 5.37
CA LYS A 171 7.72 12.93 6.44
C LYS A 171 8.25 11.54 6.80
N ALA A 172 7.38 10.53 6.87
CA ALA A 172 7.74 9.16 7.20
C ALA A 172 8.66 8.55 6.11
N VAL A 173 8.30 8.71 4.84
CA VAL A 173 9.14 8.25 3.72
C VAL A 173 10.45 9.04 3.66
N ALA A 174 10.42 10.37 3.86
CA ALA A 174 11.64 11.19 3.87
C ALA A 174 12.62 10.76 4.99
N ALA A 175 12.12 10.52 6.20
CA ALA A 175 12.93 10.04 7.32
C ALA A 175 13.56 8.68 7.00
N ALA A 176 12.78 7.76 6.41
CA ALA A 176 13.32 6.48 5.96
C ALA A 176 14.41 6.68 4.90
N MET A 177 14.22 7.55 3.92
CA MET A 177 15.24 7.83 2.88
C MET A 177 16.57 8.37 3.41
N GLU A 178 16.61 8.99 4.59
CA GLU A 178 17.85 9.48 5.20
C GLU A 178 18.71 8.36 5.79
N ARG A 179 18.11 7.22 6.16
CA ARG A 179 18.77 6.17 6.95
C ARG A 179 18.65 4.77 6.37
N ASP A 180 17.68 4.51 5.50
CA ASP A 180 17.53 3.26 4.75
C ASP A 180 18.20 3.39 3.37
N PRO A 181 19.32 2.66 3.13
CA PRO A 181 20.12 2.87 1.92
C PRO A 181 19.41 2.45 0.64
N GLY A 182 18.33 1.67 0.74
CA GLY A 182 17.60 1.24 -0.44
C GLY A 182 16.31 1.98 -0.72
N SER A 183 15.98 2.98 0.09
CA SER A 183 14.92 3.95 -0.19
C SER A 183 15.50 5.26 -0.72
N GLY A 184 14.84 5.91 -1.66
CA GLY A 184 15.27 7.24 -2.10
C GLY A 184 14.67 7.77 -3.40
N ASN A 185 15.32 8.80 -3.93
CA ASN A 185 15.08 9.36 -5.26
C ASN A 185 13.71 10.05 -5.46
N GLY A 186 13.06 10.43 -4.37
CA GLY A 186 11.80 11.17 -4.37
C GLY A 186 10.69 10.38 -3.70
N ILE A 187 9.55 11.03 -3.53
CA ILE A 187 8.40 10.51 -2.80
C ILE A 187 7.19 10.63 -3.70
N ASP A 188 6.47 9.54 -3.87
CA ASP A 188 5.14 9.51 -4.47
C ASP A 188 4.11 9.40 -3.36
N VAL A 189 3.03 10.18 -3.48
CA VAL A 189 1.90 10.13 -2.55
C VAL A 189 0.60 10.06 -3.34
N LEU A 190 -0.28 9.15 -2.96
CA LEU A 190 -1.60 8.98 -3.53
C LEU A 190 -2.66 9.14 -2.44
N VAL A 191 -3.66 9.96 -2.72
CA VAL A 191 -4.85 10.12 -1.86
C VAL A 191 -6.05 9.47 -2.55
N ILE A 192 -6.81 8.67 -1.81
CA ILE A 192 -8.11 8.14 -2.24
C ILE A 192 -9.17 8.72 -1.28
N PRO A 193 -9.92 9.76 -1.71
CA PRO A 193 -10.90 10.40 -0.86
C PRO A 193 -12.16 9.55 -0.72
N ASN A 194 -12.76 9.56 0.46
CA ASN A 194 -14.08 8.99 0.70
C ASN A 194 -15.18 9.96 0.28
N LEU A 195 -15.53 9.92 -1.01
CA LEU A 195 -16.55 10.78 -1.59
C LEU A 195 -17.98 10.48 -1.08
N LEU A 196 -18.22 9.30 -0.49
CA LEU A 196 -19.50 8.96 0.13
C LEU A 196 -19.73 9.81 1.38
N MET A 197 -18.71 9.92 2.24
CA MET A 197 -18.74 10.77 3.45
C MET A 197 -18.86 12.26 3.12
N VAL A 198 -18.16 12.74 2.08
CA VAL A 198 -18.24 14.15 1.63
C VAL A 198 -19.66 14.54 1.23
N LYS A 199 -20.41 13.63 0.61
CA LYS A 199 -21.82 13.87 0.25
C LYS A 199 -22.74 13.91 1.47
N GLU A 200 -22.48 13.08 2.49
CA GLU A 200 -23.26 13.08 3.73
C GLU A 200 -22.99 14.32 4.59
N TRP A 201 -21.74 14.79 4.67
CA TRP A 201 -21.41 16.02 5.39
C TRP A 201 -22.03 17.27 4.74
N LYS A 202 -22.02 17.34 3.41
CA LYS A 202 -22.73 18.40 2.66
C LYS A 202 -24.23 18.37 2.90
N LYS A 203 -24.85 17.18 3.06
CA LYS A 203 -26.27 17.05 3.43
C LYS A 203 -26.56 17.45 4.89
N LYS A 204 -25.60 17.27 5.79
CA LYS A 204 -25.72 17.64 7.22
C LYS A 204 -25.37 19.10 7.53
N GLY A 205 -25.09 19.93 6.53
CA GLY A 205 -24.87 21.37 6.71
C GLY A 205 -23.58 21.74 7.45
N VAL A 206 -22.63 20.82 7.59
CA VAL A 206 -21.34 21.09 8.23
C VAL A 206 -20.35 21.53 7.14
N SER A 207 -20.29 22.83 6.87
CA SER A 207 -19.19 23.45 6.12
C SER A 207 -18.04 23.76 7.07
N HIS A 208 -16.80 23.61 6.58
CA HIS A 208 -15.59 24.03 7.30
C HIS A 208 -15.64 25.53 7.65
#